data_AF-A0A517VV37-F1
#
_entry.id   AF-A0A517VV37-F1
#
_cell.length_a   1.000
_cell.length_b   1.000
_cell.length_c   1.000
_cell.angle_alpha   90.00
_cell.angle_beta   90.00
_cell.angle_gamma   90.00
#
_symmetry.space_group_name_H-M   'P 1'
#
loop_
_entity.id
_entity.type
_entity.pdbx_description
1 polymer ?
#
loop_
_entity_poly.entity_id
_entity_poly.type
_entity_poly.pdbx_seq_one_letter_code
_entity_poly.pdbx_strand_id
1 'polypeptide(L)'
;MVDSNRNIDMVRESARHTQDQVVPPLNIHQKKHGSGHGGDVHDETLESGNFGKHNIPTAYDYAVAKAVQSVAQTTAVAIQDAANLMRNISTEETVAIGVAMAKWIAEPEKVMYEKVINKSLDTIKETAKAFKEIGDSAVHVLQQLDQ
;
A
#
# COMPACT_ATOMS: atom_id res chain seq x y z
N MET A 1 29.69 -24.53 19.14
CA MET A 1 29.44 -23.08 19.30
C MET A 1 29.39 -22.48 17.91
N VAL A 2 28.18 -22.31 17.35
CA VAL A 2 27.96 -21.83 15.98
C VAL A 2 27.34 -20.43 16.08
N ASP A 3 28.18 -19.44 15.80
CA ASP A 3 27.96 -18.09 15.30
C ASP A 3 26.61 -17.39 15.54
N SER A 4 26.50 -16.70 16.68
CA SER A 4 25.53 -15.60 16.88
C SER A 4 25.77 -14.40 15.95
N ASN A 5 26.94 -14.30 15.31
CA ASN A 5 27.31 -13.14 14.49
C ASN A 5 26.74 -13.20 13.05
N ARG A 6 26.42 -14.39 12.52
CA ARG A 6 25.86 -14.50 11.15
C ARG A 6 24.45 -13.91 11.03
N ASN A 7 23.69 -13.90 12.14
CA ASN A 7 22.30 -13.45 12.12
C ASN A 7 22.19 -11.90 12.12
N ILE A 8 23.16 -11.20 12.69
CA ILE A 8 23.20 -9.73 12.69
C ILE A 8 23.64 -9.21 11.31
N ASP A 9 24.56 -9.89 10.66
CA ASP A 9 25.02 -9.51 9.32
C ASP A 9 23.90 -9.71 8.28
N MET A 10 23.10 -10.78 8.39
CA MET A 10 21.98 -11.04 7.49
C MET A 10 20.83 -10.02 7.63
N VAL A 11 20.59 -9.52 8.85
CA VAL A 11 19.61 -8.43 9.10
C VAL A 11 20.14 -7.08 8.57
N ARG A 12 21.45 -6.83 8.67
CA ARG A 12 22.10 -5.65 8.07
C ARG A 12 22.10 -5.68 6.53
N GLU A 13 22.29 -6.85 5.94
CA GLU A 13 22.23 -7.05 4.48
C GLU A 13 20.81 -6.80 3.94
N SER A 14 19.79 -7.29 4.66
CA SER A 14 18.38 -7.11 4.30
C SER A 14 17.93 -5.64 4.42
N ALA A 15 18.45 -4.89 5.39
CA ALA A 15 18.18 -3.47 5.54
C ALA A 15 18.84 -2.60 4.45
N ARG A 16 19.98 -3.03 3.87
CA ARG A 16 20.60 -2.33 2.73
C ARG A 16 19.82 -2.54 1.43
N HIS A 17 19.18 -3.69 1.25
CA HIS A 17 18.42 -3.98 0.04
C HIS A 17 17.08 -3.22 -0.07
N THR A 18 16.54 -2.74 1.04
CA THR A 18 15.30 -1.94 1.07
C THR A 18 15.55 -0.44 0.91
N GLN A 19 16.80 0.02 1.04
CA GLN A 19 17.17 1.43 0.89
C GLN A 19 17.54 1.83 -0.55
N ASP A 20 17.76 0.85 -1.44
CA ASP A 20 18.08 1.08 -2.86
C ASP A 20 16.87 1.02 -3.80
N GLN A 21 15.64 0.81 -3.29
CA GLN A 21 14.43 1.06 -4.07
C GLN A 21 13.98 2.52 -3.97
N VAL A 22 14.89 3.43 -4.34
CA VAL A 22 14.48 4.76 -4.78
C VAL A 22 13.83 4.56 -6.14
N VAL A 23 12.51 4.74 -6.18
CA VAL A 23 11.74 4.76 -7.42
C VAL A 23 12.44 5.72 -8.40
N PRO A 24 12.84 5.28 -9.60
CA PRO A 24 13.59 6.14 -10.51
C PRO A 24 12.74 7.35 -10.89
N PRO A 25 13.29 8.57 -10.93
CA PRO A 25 12.58 9.71 -11.49
C PRO A 25 12.31 9.45 -12.97
N LEU A 26 11.08 9.72 -13.44
CA LEU A 26 10.73 9.67 -14.85
C LEU A 26 11.70 10.55 -15.66
N ASN A 27 12.60 9.90 -16.40
CA ASN A 27 13.59 10.57 -17.23
C ASN A 27 12.96 10.96 -18.57
N ILE A 28 12.30 12.12 -18.62
CA ILE A 28 11.83 12.71 -19.87
C ILE A 28 13.06 13.24 -20.60
N HIS A 29 13.46 12.54 -21.66
CA HIS A 29 14.57 12.91 -22.54
C HIS A 29 14.43 14.34 -23.07
N GLN A 30 15.15 15.30 -22.48
CA GLN A 30 15.54 16.52 -23.19
C GLN A 30 16.85 16.24 -23.94
N LYS A 31 16.74 15.97 -25.25
CA LYS A 31 17.88 15.93 -26.16
C LYS A 31 18.22 17.37 -26.56
N LYS A 32 19.03 18.08 -25.76
CA LYS A 32 19.73 19.30 -26.18
C LYS A 32 21.11 18.91 -26.72
N HIS A 33 21.31 19.07 -28.01
CA HIS A 33 22.63 19.12 -28.65
C HIS A 33 22.68 20.37 -29.53
N GLY A 34 23.76 21.15 -29.42
CA GLY A 34 24.14 22.14 -30.44
C GLY A 34 24.66 23.46 -29.86
N SER A 35 25.97 23.61 -29.84
CA SER A 35 26.73 24.79 -29.44
C SER A 35 27.03 25.69 -30.65
N GLY A 36 26.72 26.99 -30.54
CA GLY A 36 27.41 28.17 -31.09
C GLY A 36 27.79 28.29 -32.59
N HIS A 37 27.15 29.25 -33.28
CA HIS A 37 27.82 30.26 -34.14
C HIS A 37 26.80 31.37 -34.51
N GLY A 38 27.26 32.62 -34.56
CA GLY A 38 26.44 33.77 -34.95
C GLY A 38 26.26 33.91 -36.46
N GLY A 39 25.28 34.71 -36.88
CA GLY A 39 25.11 35.14 -38.27
C GLY A 39 23.66 35.10 -38.74
N ASP A 40 23.06 36.28 -38.85
CA ASP A 40 22.12 36.77 -39.87
C ASP A 40 20.89 35.96 -40.30
N VAL A 41 19.75 36.62 -40.04
CA VAL A 41 18.42 36.58 -40.64
C VAL A 41 18.32 35.89 -42.01
N HIS A 42 17.58 34.79 -42.09
CA HIS A 42 16.84 34.42 -43.30
C HIS A 42 15.44 33.88 -42.95
N ASP A 43 14.45 34.56 -43.53
CA ASP A 43 13.04 34.23 -43.64
C ASP A 43 12.86 32.93 -44.46
N GLU A 44 12.34 31.88 -43.84
CA GLU A 44 11.75 30.73 -44.54
C GLU A 44 10.47 30.28 -43.82
N THR A 45 9.35 30.78 -44.34
CA THR A 45 8.07 30.10 -44.53
C THR A 45 7.70 28.97 -43.56
N LEU A 46 6.72 29.28 -42.70
CA LEU A 46 5.94 28.34 -41.90
C LEU A 46 5.24 27.29 -42.79
N GLU A 47 5.85 26.12 -42.98
CA GLU A 47 5.08 24.93 -43.36
C GLU A 47 4.35 24.38 -42.13
N SER A 48 3.04 24.56 -42.13
CA SER A 48 2.09 24.00 -41.18
C SER A 48 2.06 22.47 -41.29
N GLY A 49 3.02 21.80 -40.66
CA GLY A 49 2.93 20.38 -40.36
C GLY A 49 1.82 20.15 -39.34
N ASN A 50 0.76 19.44 -39.74
CA ASN A 50 -0.34 18.98 -38.90
C ASN A 50 0.18 17.97 -37.84
N PHE A 51 0.85 18.48 -36.80
CA PHE A 51 1.09 17.73 -35.58
C PHE A 51 -0.26 17.56 -34.89
N GLY A 52 -0.83 16.36 -34.99
CA GLY A 52 -2.07 16.00 -34.32
C GLY A 52 -2.04 16.51 -32.89
N LYS A 53 -3.07 17.27 -32.51
CA LYS A 53 -3.23 17.97 -31.23
C LYS A 53 -2.68 17.14 -30.07
N HIS A 54 -1.43 17.35 -29.69
CA HIS A 54 -0.90 16.84 -28.43
C HIS A 54 -1.61 17.65 -27.37
N ASN A 55 -2.62 17.05 -26.73
CA ASN A 55 -3.29 17.68 -25.61
C ASN A 55 -2.29 17.70 -24.46
N ILE A 56 -1.56 18.80 -24.33
CA ILE A 56 -0.58 18.99 -23.25
C ILE A 56 -1.40 19.01 -21.95
N PRO A 57 -1.15 18.08 -21.00
CA PRO A 57 -1.86 18.07 -19.75
C PRO A 57 -1.75 19.43 -19.06
N THR A 58 -2.89 19.95 -18.65
CA THR A 58 -2.97 21.21 -17.94
C THR A 58 -2.49 21.05 -16.49
N ALA A 59 -2.18 22.16 -15.82
CA ALA A 59 -1.91 22.12 -14.37
C ALA A 59 -3.07 21.51 -13.57
N TYR A 60 -4.31 21.66 -14.07
CA TYR A 60 -5.49 21.03 -13.52
C TYR A 60 -5.44 19.50 -13.66
N ASP A 61 -5.09 18.97 -14.84
CA ASP A 61 -4.97 17.52 -15.07
C ASP A 61 -3.91 16.89 -14.14
N TYR A 62 -2.79 17.57 -13.94
CA TYR A 62 -1.77 17.14 -12.98
C TYR A 62 -2.27 17.17 -11.52
N ALA A 63 -3.05 18.18 -11.14
CA ALA A 63 -3.61 18.27 -9.80
C ALA A 63 -4.60 17.14 -9.52
N VAL A 64 -5.48 16.83 -10.48
CA VAL A 64 -6.43 15.71 -10.41
C VAL A 64 -5.67 14.39 -10.29
N ALA A 65 -4.68 14.12 -11.15
CA ALA A 65 -3.90 12.89 -11.10
C ALA A 65 -3.20 12.69 -9.74
N LYS A 66 -2.62 13.75 -9.17
CA LYS A 66 -2.01 13.70 -7.83
C LYS A 66 -3.03 13.45 -6.74
N ALA A 67 -4.21 14.06 -6.82
CA ALA A 67 -5.29 13.84 -5.85
C ALA A 67 -5.76 12.37 -5.88
N VAL A 68 -6.00 11.81 -7.07
CA VAL A 68 -6.39 10.41 -7.25
C VAL A 68 -5.32 9.48 -6.67
N GLN A 69 -4.04 9.73 -6.96
CA GLN A 69 -2.94 8.94 -6.41
C GLN A 69 -2.88 9.02 -4.87
N SER A 70 -3.07 10.21 -4.30
CA SER A 70 -3.08 10.40 -2.85
C SER A 70 -4.23 9.64 -2.19
N VAL A 71 -5.44 9.70 -2.76
CA VAL A 71 -6.58 8.95 -2.23
C VAL A 71 -6.32 7.44 -2.34
N ALA A 72 -5.85 6.96 -3.49
CA ALA A 72 -5.52 5.56 -3.68
C ALA A 72 -4.49 5.05 -2.67
N GLN A 73 -3.46 5.86 -2.37
CA GLN A 73 -2.46 5.53 -1.37
C GLN A 73 -3.07 5.47 0.05
N THR A 74 -3.85 6.48 0.45
CA THR A 74 -4.49 6.50 1.77
C THR A 74 -5.46 5.32 1.93
N THR A 75 -6.24 5.01 0.89
CA THR A 75 -7.13 3.84 0.88
C THR A 75 -6.36 2.54 1.02
N ALA A 76 -5.22 2.38 0.34
CA ALA A 76 -4.37 1.21 0.47
C ALA A 76 -3.82 1.04 1.90
N VAL A 77 -3.39 2.14 2.53
CA VAL A 77 -2.94 2.13 3.94
C VAL A 77 -4.08 1.70 4.88
N ALA A 78 -5.29 2.25 4.70
CA ALA A 78 -6.44 1.87 5.53
C ALA A 78 -6.78 0.37 5.44
N ILE A 79 -6.72 -0.22 4.24
CA ILE A 79 -6.91 -1.67 4.06
C ILE A 79 -5.79 -2.45 4.77
N GLN A 80 -4.54 -2.01 4.67
CA GLN A 80 -3.41 -2.67 5.33
C GLN A 80 -3.56 -2.62 6.85
N ASP A 81 -3.93 -1.47 7.41
CA ASP A 81 -4.18 -1.30 8.84
C ASP A 81 -5.32 -2.20 9.32
N ALA A 82 -6.42 -2.27 8.56
CA ALA A 82 -7.53 -3.17 8.87
C ALA A 82 -7.13 -4.65 8.81
N ALA A 83 -6.29 -5.04 7.84
CA ALA A 83 -5.75 -6.40 7.76
C ALA A 83 -4.83 -6.72 8.94
N ASN A 84 -4.01 -5.76 9.36
CA ASN A 84 -3.12 -5.89 10.51
C ASN A 84 -3.92 -6.02 11.81
N LEU A 85 -4.96 -5.20 12.00
CA LEU A 85 -5.88 -5.31 13.12
C LEU A 85 -6.52 -6.70 13.17
N MET A 86 -7.04 -7.19 12.05
CA MET A 86 -7.65 -8.52 11.96
C MET A 86 -6.67 -9.63 12.34
N ARG A 87 -5.42 -9.56 11.88
CA ARG A 87 -4.37 -10.54 12.24
C ARG A 87 -4.03 -10.49 13.71
N ASN A 88 -3.90 -9.30 14.29
CA ASN A 88 -3.58 -9.12 15.70
C ASN A 88 -4.68 -9.70 16.59
N ILE A 89 -5.94 -9.32 16.34
CA ILE A 89 -7.09 -9.85 17.09
C ILE A 89 -7.21 -11.36 16.92
N SER A 90 -7.10 -11.87 15.68
CA SER A 90 -7.18 -13.32 15.45
C SER A 90 -6.10 -14.11 16.20
N THR A 91 -4.91 -13.52 16.36
CA THR A 91 -3.81 -14.14 17.09
C THR A 91 -4.10 -14.16 18.60
N GLU A 92 -4.49 -13.02 19.17
CA GLU A 92 -4.84 -12.90 20.59
C GLU A 92 -6.00 -13.83 20.97
N GLU A 93 -7.07 -13.82 20.19
CA GLU A 93 -8.26 -14.64 20.44
C GLU A 93 -7.97 -16.14 20.27
N THR A 94 -7.10 -16.53 19.32
CA THR A 94 -6.67 -17.94 19.20
C THR A 94 -5.87 -18.40 20.42
N VAL A 95 -5.02 -17.53 20.99
CA VAL A 95 -4.31 -17.83 22.25
C VAL A 95 -5.30 -17.95 23.40
N ALA A 96 -6.28 -17.05 23.50
CA ALA A 96 -7.32 -17.12 24.53
C ALA A 96 -8.13 -18.43 24.45
N ILE A 97 -8.53 -18.85 23.23
CA ILE A 97 -9.17 -20.14 22.98
C ILE A 97 -8.27 -21.30 23.44
N GLY A 98 -7.00 -21.29 23.08
CA GLY A 98 -6.02 -22.32 23.50
C GLY A 98 -5.92 -22.47 25.01
N VAL A 99 -5.79 -21.35 25.73
CA VAL A 99 -5.74 -21.33 27.21
C VAL A 99 -7.05 -21.81 27.82
N ALA A 100 -8.20 -21.34 27.30
CA ALA A 100 -9.51 -21.75 27.78
C ALA A 100 -9.75 -23.26 27.59
N MET A 101 -9.39 -23.82 26.42
CA MET A 101 -9.47 -25.26 26.15
C MET A 101 -8.60 -26.07 27.11
N ALA A 102 -7.35 -25.64 27.33
CA ALA A 102 -6.44 -26.34 28.25
C ALA A 102 -6.99 -26.35 29.68
N LYS A 103 -7.57 -25.24 30.13
CA LYS A 103 -8.23 -25.14 31.44
C LYS A 103 -9.49 -25.99 31.52
N TRP A 104 -10.30 -26.02 30.47
CA TRP A 104 -11.52 -26.81 30.47
C TRP A 104 -11.24 -28.32 30.51
N ILE A 105 -10.19 -28.79 29.83
CA ILE A 105 -9.75 -30.18 29.94
C ILE A 105 -9.35 -30.54 31.39
N ALA A 106 -8.68 -29.62 32.09
CA ALA A 106 -8.25 -29.83 33.48
C ALA A 106 -9.40 -29.70 34.50
N GLU A 107 -10.41 -28.89 34.18
CA GLU A 107 -11.52 -28.49 35.07
C GLU A 107 -12.86 -28.58 34.30
N PRO A 108 -13.30 -29.80 33.92
CA PRO A 108 -14.40 -30.03 32.96
C PRO A 108 -15.76 -29.49 33.43
N GLU A 109 -15.98 -29.41 34.74
CA GLU A 109 -17.19 -28.87 35.35
C GLU A 109 -17.33 -27.35 35.22
N LYS A 110 -16.24 -26.63 34.88
CA LYS A 110 -16.26 -25.17 34.76
C LYS A 110 -16.65 -24.72 33.36
N VAL A 111 -17.96 -24.64 33.14
CA VAL A 111 -18.60 -24.20 31.87
C VAL A 111 -18.25 -22.77 31.42
N MET A 112 -17.56 -21.98 32.25
CA MET A 112 -17.14 -20.62 31.89
C MET A 112 -16.13 -20.59 30.74
N TYR A 113 -15.34 -21.66 30.57
CA TYR A 113 -14.35 -21.76 29.49
C TYR A 113 -15.01 -21.86 28.12
N GLU A 114 -16.15 -22.55 28.01
CA GLU A 114 -16.95 -22.59 26.79
C GLU A 114 -17.37 -21.18 26.35
N LYS A 115 -17.79 -20.34 27.31
CA LYS A 115 -18.18 -18.95 27.03
C LYS A 115 -17.01 -18.12 26.50
N VAL A 116 -15.81 -18.31 27.05
CA VAL A 116 -14.60 -17.63 26.54
C VAL A 116 -14.32 -18.06 25.11
N ILE A 117 -14.32 -19.38 24.84
CA ILE A 117 -14.08 -19.92 23.49
C ILE A 117 -15.08 -19.35 22.48
N ASN A 118 -16.38 -19.41 22.81
CA ASN A 118 -17.42 -18.90 21.92
C ASN A 118 -17.31 -17.40 21.72
N LYS A 119 -17.02 -16.63 22.77
CA LYS A 119 -16.85 -15.18 22.65
C LYS A 119 -15.64 -14.82 21.77
N SER A 120 -14.52 -15.51 21.93
CA SER A 120 -13.33 -15.34 21.09
C SER A 120 -13.60 -15.66 19.62
N LEU A 121 -14.33 -16.75 19.34
CA LEU A 121 -14.76 -17.10 17.97
C LEU A 121 -15.65 -16.01 17.37
N ASP A 122 -16.55 -15.43 18.15
CA ASP A 122 -17.43 -14.36 17.69
C ASP A 122 -16.66 -13.05 17.47
N THR A 123 -15.71 -12.69 18.34
CA THR A 123 -14.82 -11.54 18.12
C THR A 123 -14.04 -11.66 16.80
N ILE A 124 -13.53 -12.85 16.47
CA ILE A 124 -12.84 -13.10 15.20
C ILE A 124 -13.78 -12.86 14.01
N LYS A 125 -15.02 -13.38 14.08
CA LYS A 125 -16.02 -13.18 13.01
C LYS A 125 -16.41 -11.71 12.85
N GLU A 126 -16.64 -11.00 13.95
CA GLU A 126 -16.95 -9.57 13.95
C GLU A 126 -15.82 -8.76 13.34
N THR A 127 -14.57 -9.09 13.67
CA THR A 127 -13.39 -8.44 13.10
C THR A 127 -13.25 -8.71 11.61
N ALA A 128 -13.51 -9.94 11.15
CA ALA A 128 -13.53 -10.27 9.73
C ALA A 128 -14.61 -9.49 8.97
N LYS A 129 -15.79 -9.31 9.59
CA LYS A 129 -16.87 -8.48 9.03
C LYS A 129 -16.45 -7.01 8.93
N ALA A 130 -15.84 -6.45 9.97
CA ALA A 130 -15.33 -5.07 9.93
C ALA A 130 -14.26 -4.88 8.84
N PHE A 131 -13.33 -5.83 8.69
CA PHE A 131 -12.35 -5.81 7.62
C PHE A 131 -13.00 -5.79 6.23
N LYS A 132 -14.03 -6.62 6.03
CA LYS A 132 -14.81 -6.63 4.79
C LYS A 132 -15.49 -5.28 4.53
N GLU A 133 -16.14 -4.70 5.53
CA GLU A 133 -16.83 -3.41 5.40
C GLU A 133 -15.86 -2.27 5.04
N ILE A 134 -14.65 -2.28 5.61
CA ILE A 134 -13.58 -1.35 5.23
C ILE A 134 -13.14 -1.58 3.79
N GLY A 135 -12.96 -2.83 3.36
CA GLY A 135 -12.62 -3.18 1.99
C GLY A 135 -13.68 -2.74 0.97
N ASP A 136 -14.96 -2.95 1.29
CA ASP A 136 -16.08 -2.52 0.44
C ASP A 136 -16.13 -0.98 0.32
N SER A 137 -15.95 -0.29 1.46
CA SER A 137 -15.90 1.18 1.50
C SER A 137 -14.73 1.75 0.69
N ALA A 138 -13.58 1.09 0.76
CA ALA A 138 -12.40 1.43 -0.01
C ALA A 138 -12.64 1.33 -1.53
N VAL A 139 -13.27 0.24 -1.99
CA VAL A 139 -13.65 0.07 -3.40
C VAL A 139 -14.60 1.19 -3.83
N HIS A 140 -15.58 1.53 -3.00
CA HIS A 140 -16.53 2.59 -3.31
C HIS A 140 -15.85 3.96 -3.50
N VAL A 141 -14.90 4.32 -2.62
CA VAL A 141 -14.13 5.57 -2.74
C VAL A 141 -13.32 5.60 -4.05
N LEU A 142 -12.68 4.49 -4.42
CA LEU A 142 -11.90 4.43 -5.66
C LEU A 142 -12.78 4.53 -6.91
N GLN A 143 -13.97 3.93 -6.89
CA GLN A 143 -14.94 4.03 -8.00
C GLN A 143 -15.45 5.45 -8.22
N GLN A 144 -15.55 6.27 -7.16
CA GLN A 144 -15.95 7.68 -7.28
C GLN A 144 -14.89 8.55 -7.98
N LEU A 145 -13.64 8.07 -8.08
CA LEU A 145 -12.54 8.79 -8.72
C LEU A 145 -12.32 8.42 -10.19
N ASP A 146 -12.97 7.35 -10.66
CA ASP A 146 -12.92 6.87 -12.05
C ASP A 146 -14.04 7.47 -12.93
N GLN A 147 -14.93 8.27 -12.33
CA GLN A 147 -16.06 8.93 -13.01
C GLN A 147 -15.72 10.35 -13.45
#